data_AF-A0A3P3ZJV1-F1
#
_entry.id   AF-A0A3P3ZJV1-F1
#
_cell.length_a   1.000
_cell.length_b   1.000
_cell.length_c   1.000
_cell.angle_alpha   90.00
_cell.angle_beta   90.00
_cell.angle_gamma   90.00
#
_symmetry.space_group_name_H-M   'P 1'
#
loop_
_entity.id
_entity.type
_entity.pdbx_description
1 polymer ?
#
loop_
_entity_poly.entity_id
_entity_poly.type
_entity_poly.pdbx_seq_one_letter_code
_entity_poly.pdbx_strand_id
1 'polypeptide(L)'
;MLRRLSVCVPSVKVARFYTPSEELKKLYASDFERMDFPVNIIPSDSVTFAKFLYKAVEPKNSFDAILKDFQTIAASIPKLPVFWERTVVVSEVKEFKSLSAPTIFTLEWMQSNGMLDLLPDVVEVYETYVNAKMKRVTAKIHVAPGKEQDRALIEKAKKVAEQVVKDSKELAGYTLVLKVMVDRSIVEGFAVDVQGTYVNNAVGRQKETQASGEADYTTIPPPRLTKTTWEDNIETEMLRKYLDSLALYDAEELKNGV
;
A
#
# COMPACT_ATOMS: atom_id res chain seq x y z
N MET A 1 -71.40 -25.35 3.58
CA MET A 1 -70.25 -26.11 3.06
C MET A 1 -70.03 -25.74 1.59
N LEU A 2 -68.89 -25.15 1.24
CA LEU A 2 -68.18 -25.35 -0.04
C LEU A 2 -66.87 -24.54 0.03
N ARG A 3 -65.76 -25.28 -0.01
CA ARG A 3 -64.39 -24.86 0.29
C ARG A 3 -63.86 -23.91 -0.78
N ARG A 4 -63.24 -22.80 -0.36
CA ARG A 4 -62.37 -21.99 -1.23
C ARG A 4 -61.11 -22.81 -1.51
N LEU A 5 -60.93 -23.24 -2.76
CA LEU A 5 -59.68 -23.84 -3.23
C LEU A 5 -58.67 -22.70 -3.41
N SER A 6 -57.73 -22.61 -2.47
CA SER A 6 -56.50 -21.84 -2.67
C SER A 6 -55.65 -22.58 -3.69
N VAL A 7 -55.51 -22.02 -4.89
CA VAL A 7 -54.52 -22.46 -5.85
C VAL A 7 -53.19 -21.86 -5.40
N CYS A 8 -52.42 -22.64 -4.65
CA CYS A 8 -51.00 -22.38 -4.49
C CYS A 8 -50.33 -22.60 -5.85
N VAL A 9 -50.17 -21.52 -6.62
CA VAL A 9 -49.21 -21.50 -7.72
C VAL A 9 -47.83 -21.63 -7.08
N PRO A 10 -47.07 -22.72 -7.32
CA PRO A 10 -45.69 -22.74 -6.88
C PRO A 10 -44.97 -21.64 -7.65
N SER A 11 -44.60 -20.58 -6.94
CA SER A 11 -43.58 -19.66 -7.41
C SER A 11 -42.29 -20.46 -7.51
N VAL A 12 -42.04 -21.05 -8.67
CA VAL A 12 -40.71 -21.49 -9.06
C VAL A 12 -39.93 -20.19 -9.24
N LYS A 13 -39.42 -19.65 -8.14
CA LYS A 13 -38.21 -18.84 -8.19
C LYS A 13 -37.18 -19.78 -8.81
N VAL A 14 -37.00 -19.67 -10.11
CA VAL A 14 -35.79 -20.15 -10.78
C VAL A 14 -34.68 -19.40 -10.06
N ALA A 15 -34.06 -20.04 -9.08
CA ALA A 15 -32.79 -19.61 -8.57
C ALA A 15 -31.90 -19.58 -9.80
N ARG A 16 -31.57 -18.36 -10.24
CA ARG A 16 -30.67 -18.13 -11.37
C ARG A 16 -29.26 -18.47 -10.87
N PHE A 17 -29.06 -19.76 -10.57
CA PHE A 17 -27.73 -20.30 -10.41
C PHE A 17 -27.07 -20.15 -11.77
N TYR A 18 -26.01 -19.34 -11.81
CA TYR A 18 -25.18 -19.21 -12.99
C TYR A 18 -24.82 -20.61 -13.48
N THR A 19 -25.04 -20.87 -14.77
CA THR A 19 -24.66 -22.14 -15.39
C THR A 19 -23.36 -21.88 -16.15
N PRO A 20 -22.21 -22.37 -15.66
CA PRO A 20 -20.94 -22.15 -16.35
C PRO A 20 -20.97 -22.81 -17.73
N SER A 21 -20.23 -22.23 -18.68
CA SER A 21 -20.05 -22.83 -20.00
C SER A 21 -19.36 -24.20 -19.88
N GLU A 22 -19.68 -25.11 -20.80
CA GLU A 22 -19.11 -26.47 -20.78
C GLU A 22 -17.58 -26.47 -20.93
N GLU A 23 -17.03 -25.51 -21.67
CA GLU A 23 -15.58 -25.32 -21.82
C GLU A 23 -14.91 -25.01 -20.48
N LEU A 24 -15.50 -24.14 -19.66
CA LEU A 24 -14.97 -23.78 -18.34
C LEU A 24 -15.08 -24.93 -17.34
N LYS A 25 -16.16 -25.71 -17.40
CA LYS A 25 -16.32 -26.91 -16.55
C LYS A 25 -15.27 -27.97 -16.87
N LYS A 26 -14.98 -28.19 -18.16
CA LYS A 26 -13.93 -29.12 -18.59
C LYS A 26 -12.55 -28.66 -18.14
N LEU A 27 -12.26 -27.36 -18.25
CA LEU A 27 -11.01 -26.78 -17.77
C LEU A 27 -10.87 -26.92 -16.25
N TYR A 28 -11.92 -26.59 -15.50
CA TYR A 28 -11.93 -26.70 -14.04
C TYR A 28 -11.73 -28.13 -13.55
N ALA A 29 -12.31 -29.12 -14.24
CA ALA A 29 -12.12 -30.53 -13.94
C ALA A 29 -10.77 -31.10 -14.44
N SER A 30 -10.01 -30.34 -15.23
CA SER A 30 -8.70 -30.76 -15.74
C SER A 30 -7.56 -30.36 -14.79
N ASP A 31 -6.42 -31.04 -14.91
CA ASP A 31 -5.20 -30.69 -14.16
C ASP A 31 -4.48 -29.49 -14.80
N PHE A 32 -5.14 -28.33 -14.80
CA PHE A 32 -4.63 -27.11 -15.41
C PHE A 32 -3.44 -26.51 -14.65
N GLU A 33 -3.24 -26.88 -13.38
CA GLU A 33 -2.17 -26.35 -12.54
C GLU A 33 -0.78 -26.80 -12.97
N ARG A 34 -0.69 -27.99 -13.60
CA ARG A 34 0.54 -28.59 -14.12
C ARG A 34 0.85 -28.24 -15.58
N MET A 35 -0.01 -27.47 -16.23
CA MET A 35 0.23 -27.00 -17.59
C MET A 35 1.35 -25.95 -17.64
N ASP A 36 1.87 -25.69 -18.83
CA ASP A 36 2.94 -24.70 -19.02
C ASP A 36 2.41 -23.27 -18.81
N PHE A 37 3.14 -22.48 -18.00
CA PHE A 37 2.87 -21.06 -17.77
C PHE A 37 4.11 -20.21 -18.10
N PRO A 38 3.93 -18.92 -18.45
CA PRO A 38 5.05 -18.04 -18.82
C PRO A 38 6.08 -17.81 -17.72
N VAL A 39 5.65 -17.90 -16.45
CA VAL A 39 6.49 -17.66 -15.26
C VAL A 39 6.12 -18.71 -14.21
N ASN A 40 7.10 -19.13 -13.42
CA ASN A 40 6.83 -19.95 -12.25
C ASN A 40 6.68 -19.05 -11.01
N ILE A 41 5.47 -18.96 -10.46
CA ILE A 41 5.15 -18.18 -9.28
C ILE A 41 4.94 -19.15 -8.10
N ILE A 42 5.33 -18.73 -6.90
CA ILE A 42 5.18 -19.52 -5.67
C ILE A 42 3.71 -19.96 -5.52
N PRO A 43 3.43 -21.27 -5.33
CA PRO A 43 2.06 -21.76 -5.28
C PRO A 43 1.28 -21.16 -4.10
N SER A 44 0.09 -20.66 -4.39
CA SER A 44 -0.88 -20.08 -3.46
C SER A 44 -2.28 -20.17 -4.08
N ASP A 45 -3.35 -20.09 -3.30
CA ASP A 45 -4.73 -20.13 -3.79
C ASP A 45 -4.98 -19.02 -4.82
N SER A 46 -4.40 -17.82 -4.59
CA SER A 46 -4.45 -16.71 -5.55
C SER A 46 -3.81 -17.05 -6.90
N VAL A 47 -2.76 -17.87 -6.88
CA VAL A 47 -2.08 -18.34 -8.08
C VAL A 47 -2.93 -19.37 -8.82
N THR A 48 -3.65 -20.25 -8.13
CA THR A 48 -4.57 -21.20 -8.77
C THR A 48 -5.69 -20.47 -9.51
N PHE A 49 -6.33 -19.47 -8.90
CA PHE A 49 -7.36 -18.67 -9.57
C PHE A 49 -6.79 -17.91 -10.78
N ALA A 50 -5.61 -17.31 -10.66
CA ALA A 50 -4.95 -16.60 -11.76
C ALA A 50 -4.54 -17.55 -12.91
N LYS A 51 -4.03 -18.75 -12.59
CA LYS A 51 -3.71 -19.80 -13.58
C LYS A 51 -4.94 -20.24 -14.35
N PHE A 52 -6.07 -20.45 -13.66
CA PHE A 52 -7.33 -20.79 -14.28
C PHE A 52 -7.79 -19.71 -15.28
N LEU A 53 -7.78 -18.44 -14.85
CA LEU A 53 -8.13 -17.31 -15.72
C LEU A 53 -7.22 -17.22 -16.94
N TYR A 54 -5.91 -17.40 -16.75
CA TYR A 54 -4.94 -17.39 -17.84
C TYR A 54 -5.23 -18.49 -18.86
N LYS A 55 -5.46 -19.74 -18.42
CA LYS A 55 -5.76 -20.88 -19.31
C LYS A 55 -7.13 -20.80 -19.97
N ALA A 56 -8.12 -20.23 -19.30
CA ALA A 56 -9.44 -20.03 -19.88
C ALA A 56 -9.42 -19.08 -21.09
N VAL A 57 -8.45 -18.16 -21.12
CA VAL A 57 -8.37 -17.07 -22.09
C VAL A 57 -7.26 -17.28 -23.12
N GLU A 58 -6.25 -18.10 -22.80
CA GLU A 58 -5.19 -18.52 -23.71
C GLU A 58 -5.67 -18.97 -25.12
N PRO A 59 -6.72 -19.80 -25.29
CA PRO A 59 -7.15 -20.23 -26.63
C PRO A 59 -7.74 -19.08 -27.48
N LYS A 60 -8.29 -18.04 -26.85
CA LYS A 60 -8.91 -16.89 -27.52
C LYS A 60 -7.99 -15.67 -27.57
N ASN A 61 -6.80 -15.75 -26.95
CA ASN A 61 -5.81 -14.68 -26.80
C ASN A 61 -6.42 -13.34 -26.30
N SER A 62 -7.52 -13.39 -25.54
CA SER A 62 -8.29 -12.22 -25.10
C SER A 62 -7.90 -11.75 -23.71
N PHE A 63 -6.59 -11.70 -23.42
CA PHE A 63 -6.06 -11.39 -22.08
C PHE A 63 -6.49 -10.02 -21.56
N ASP A 64 -6.58 -9.03 -22.46
CA ASP A 64 -7.01 -7.66 -22.16
C ASP A 64 -8.47 -7.59 -21.70
N ALA A 65 -9.32 -8.56 -22.06
CA ALA A 65 -10.72 -8.58 -21.63
C ALA A 65 -10.83 -8.80 -20.11
N ILE A 66 -10.03 -9.72 -19.57
CA ILE A 66 -9.99 -9.99 -18.12
C ILE A 66 -9.37 -8.82 -17.36
N LEU A 67 -8.35 -8.16 -17.92
CA LEU A 67 -7.78 -6.96 -17.31
C LEU A 67 -8.83 -5.83 -17.21
N LYS A 68 -9.68 -5.67 -18.23
CA LYS A 68 -10.81 -4.72 -18.19
C LYS A 68 -11.90 -5.14 -17.19
N ASP A 69 -12.15 -6.44 -17.07
CA ASP A 69 -13.07 -6.95 -16.05
C ASP A 69 -12.58 -6.57 -14.65
N PHE A 70 -11.29 -6.76 -14.35
CA PHE A 70 -10.70 -6.36 -13.06
C PHE A 70 -10.77 -4.86 -12.81
N GLN A 71 -10.59 -4.02 -13.83
CA GLN A 71 -10.80 -2.57 -13.72
C GLN A 71 -12.27 -2.23 -13.40
N THR A 72 -13.20 -2.95 -14.01
CA THR A 72 -14.65 -2.77 -13.77
C THR A 72 -15.01 -3.17 -12.35
N ILE A 73 -14.44 -4.28 -11.86
CA ILE A 73 -14.60 -4.72 -10.47
C ILE A 73 -14.02 -3.68 -9.52
N ALA A 74 -12.78 -3.25 -9.72
CA ALA A 74 -12.13 -2.24 -8.88
C ALA A 74 -12.93 -0.92 -8.81
N ALA A 75 -13.52 -0.48 -9.93
CA ALA A 75 -14.38 0.70 -9.97
C ALA A 75 -15.73 0.52 -9.25
N SER A 76 -16.19 -0.72 -9.09
CA SER A 76 -17.43 -1.04 -8.38
C SER A 76 -17.24 -1.21 -6.87
N ILE A 77 -16.07 -1.61 -6.40
CA ILE A 77 -15.76 -1.84 -4.96
C ILE A 77 -16.17 -0.64 -4.08
N PRO A 78 -15.88 0.63 -4.42
CA PRO A 78 -16.26 1.78 -3.58
C PRO A 78 -17.77 1.96 -3.40
N LYS A 79 -18.59 1.36 -4.28
CA LYS A 79 -20.06 1.41 -4.21
C LYS A 79 -20.64 0.27 -3.38
N LEU A 80 -19.82 -0.74 -3.07
CA LEU A 80 -20.22 -1.91 -2.30
C LEU A 80 -19.98 -1.66 -0.80
N PRO A 81 -20.63 -2.44 0.09
CA PRO A 81 -20.38 -2.36 1.53
C PRO A 81 -18.91 -2.64 1.88
N VAL A 82 -18.45 -2.13 3.04
CA VAL A 82 -17.06 -2.30 3.54
C VAL A 82 -16.61 -3.77 3.62
N PHE A 83 -17.55 -4.71 3.79
CA PHE A 83 -17.30 -6.16 3.80
C PHE A 83 -18.10 -6.87 2.69
N TRP A 84 -18.09 -6.29 1.48
CA TRP A 84 -18.82 -6.85 0.35
C TRP A 84 -18.41 -8.28 0.03
N GLU A 85 -17.14 -8.63 0.23
CA GLU A 85 -16.58 -9.98 0.08
C GLU A 85 -17.33 -11.05 0.88
N ARG A 86 -17.98 -10.65 1.98
CA ARG A 86 -18.73 -11.55 2.87
C ARG A 86 -20.25 -11.40 2.78
N THR A 87 -20.71 -10.21 2.40
CA THR A 87 -22.13 -9.83 2.49
C THR A 87 -22.83 -9.80 1.15
N VAL A 88 -22.10 -9.65 0.05
CA VAL A 88 -22.66 -9.49 -1.29
C VAL A 88 -22.61 -10.81 -2.05
N VAL A 89 -23.73 -11.17 -2.67
CA VAL A 89 -23.80 -12.28 -3.61
C VAL A 89 -23.35 -11.78 -4.98
N VAL A 90 -22.25 -12.34 -5.52
CA VAL A 90 -21.64 -11.91 -6.79
C VAL A 90 -22.66 -11.91 -7.93
N SER A 91 -23.56 -12.90 -7.97
CA SER A 91 -24.60 -13.04 -9.00
C SER A 91 -25.71 -11.99 -8.92
N GLU A 92 -25.85 -11.28 -7.80
CA GLU A 92 -26.87 -10.24 -7.60
C GLU A 92 -26.38 -8.84 -8.01
N VAL A 93 -25.07 -8.62 -8.04
CA VAL A 93 -24.43 -7.35 -8.44
C VAL A 93 -24.68 -7.10 -9.92
N LYS A 94 -25.21 -5.92 -10.27
CA LYS A 94 -25.57 -5.58 -11.66
C LYS A 94 -24.32 -5.40 -12.52
N GLU A 95 -23.29 -4.79 -11.95
CA GLU A 95 -22.00 -4.51 -12.55
C GLU A 95 -21.22 -5.78 -12.88
N PHE A 96 -21.43 -6.86 -12.13
CA PHE A 96 -20.73 -8.13 -12.35
C PHE A 96 -21.36 -8.98 -13.46
N LYS A 97 -22.59 -8.67 -13.89
CA LYS A 97 -23.28 -9.40 -14.97
C LYS A 97 -22.72 -9.10 -16.35
N SER A 98 -22.03 -7.97 -16.52
CA SER A 98 -21.38 -7.59 -17.78
C SER A 98 -19.94 -8.11 -17.92
N LEU A 99 -19.41 -8.78 -16.89
CA LEU A 99 -18.06 -9.34 -16.92
C LEU A 99 -17.99 -10.56 -17.83
N SER A 100 -16.78 -10.93 -18.26
CA SER A 100 -16.60 -12.14 -19.05
C SER A 100 -16.93 -13.41 -18.23
N ALA A 101 -17.37 -14.45 -18.93
CA ALA A 101 -17.76 -15.72 -18.30
C ALA A 101 -16.65 -16.36 -17.43
N PRO A 102 -15.35 -16.35 -17.82
CA PRO A 102 -14.27 -16.84 -16.96
C PRO A 102 -14.13 -16.05 -15.64
N THR A 103 -14.28 -14.73 -15.69
CA THR A 103 -14.21 -13.86 -14.51
C THR A 103 -15.37 -14.13 -13.56
N ILE A 104 -16.61 -14.22 -14.08
CA ILE A 104 -17.80 -14.51 -13.27
C ILE A 104 -17.64 -15.87 -12.57
N PHE A 105 -17.26 -16.90 -13.32
CA PHE A 105 -17.04 -18.23 -12.75
C PHE A 105 -15.99 -18.22 -11.64
N THR A 106 -14.87 -17.52 -11.85
CA THR A 106 -13.80 -17.43 -10.85
C THR A 106 -14.26 -16.67 -9.60
N LEU A 107 -15.03 -15.59 -9.75
CA LEU A 107 -15.60 -14.87 -8.60
C LEU A 107 -16.59 -15.71 -7.79
N GLU A 108 -17.47 -16.46 -8.45
CA GLU A 108 -18.38 -17.38 -7.76
C GLU A 108 -17.62 -18.53 -7.08
N TRP A 109 -16.57 -19.03 -7.72
CA TRP A 109 -15.71 -20.05 -7.12
C TRP A 109 -14.98 -19.52 -5.88
N MET A 110 -14.37 -18.33 -5.96
CA MET A 110 -13.76 -17.64 -4.82
C MET A 110 -14.79 -17.38 -3.71
N GLN A 111 -16.02 -16.97 -4.07
CA GLN A 111 -17.10 -16.78 -3.11
C GLN A 111 -17.47 -18.09 -2.39
N SER A 112 -17.55 -19.21 -3.11
CA SER A 112 -17.87 -20.52 -2.53
C SER A 112 -16.80 -21.01 -1.54
N ASN A 113 -15.55 -20.62 -1.76
CA ASN A 113 -14.43 -20.92 -0.86
C ASN A 113 -14.22 -19.87 0.23
N GLY A 114 -14.97 -18.76 0.20
CA GLY A 114 -14.79 -17.63 1.13
C GLY A 114 -13.49 -16.85 0.93
N MET A 115 -12.93 -16.85 -0.28
CA MET A 115 -11.61 -16.29 -0.64
C MET A 115 -11.70 -15.02 -1.50
N LEU A 116 -12.80 -14.27 -1.42
CA LEU A 116 -12.97 -13.03 -2.20
C LEU A 116 -12.01 -11.90 -1.78
N ASP A 117 -11.49 -11.98 -0.57
CA ASP A 117 -10.44 -11.10 -0.03
C ASP A 117 -9.10 -11.24 -0.78
N LEU A 118 -8.84 -12.40 -1.38
CA LEU A 118 -7.64 -12.66 -2.19
C LEU A 118 -7.70 -12.05 -3.59
N LEU A 119 -8.81 -11.40 -3.98
CA LEU A 119 -8.97 -10.84 -5.31
C LEU A 119 -7.84 -9.88 -5.74
N PRO A 120 -7.33 -8.97 -4.89
CA PRO A 120 -6.20 -8.10 -5.25
C PRO A 120 -4.94 -8.90 -5.64
N ASP A 121 -4.66 -9.99 -4.92
CA ASP A 121 -3.50 -10.85 -5.21
C ASP A 121 -3.70 -11.62 -6.52
N VAL A 122 -4.92 -12.11 -6.78
CA VAL A 122 -5.26 -12.77 -8.05
C VAL A 122 -5.03 -11.81 -9.23
N VAL A 123 -5.39 -10.54 -9.08
CA VAL A 123 -5.15 -9.50 -10.11
C VAL A 123 -3.67 -9.32 -10.37
N GLU A 124 -2.84 -9.20 -9.33
CA GLU A 124 -1.40 -8.99 -9.47
C GLU A 124 -0.71 -10.20 -10.13
N VAL A 125 -1.08 -11.42 -9.73
CA VAL A 125 -0.55 -12.65 -10.33
C VAL A 125 -0.99 -12.79 -11.79
N TYR A 126 -2.25 -12.53 -12.10
CA TYR A 126 -2.75 -12.59 -13.48
C TYR A 126 -2.08 -11.54 -14.37
N GLU A 127 -1.95 -10.30 -13.87
CA GLU A 127 -1.23 -9.21 -14.57
C GLU A 127 0.22 -9.64 -14.87
N THR A 128 0.88 -10.33 -13.93
CA THR A 128 2.24 -10.87 -14.11
C THR A 128 2.31 -11.89 -15.24
N TYR A 129 1.37 -12.85 -15.30
CA TYR A 129 1.32 -13.83 -16.40
C TYR A 129 1.10 -13.19 -17.77
N VAL A 130 0.17 -12.23 -17.86
CA VAL A 130 -0.12 -11.52 -19.11
C VAL A 130 1.09 -10.68 -19.53
N ASN A 131 1.74 -9.98 -18.61
CA ASN A 131 2.90 -9.16 -18.91
C ASN A 131 4.08 -10.02 -19.38
N ALA A 132 4.33 -11.16 -18.76
CA ALA A 132 5.34 -12.11 -19.22
C ALA A 132 5.03 -12.64 -20.63
N LYS A 133 3.78 -13.03 -20.90
CA LYS A 133 3.33 -13.49 -22.22
C LYS A 133 3.49 -12.41 -23.31
N MET A 134 3.20 -11.17 -22.97
CA MET A 134 3.23 -10.02 -23.89
C MET A 134 4.59 -9.32 -23.95
N LYS A 135 5.61 -9.82 -23.22
CA LYS A 135 6.92 -9.16 -23.06
C LYS A 135 6.78 -7.70 -22.61
N ARG A 136 5.99 -7.47 -21.56
CA ARG A 136 5.78 -6.18 -20.92
C ARG A 136 6.45 -6.17 -19.54
N VAL A 137 7.02 -5.03 -19.16
CA VAL A 137 7.58 -4.77 -17.83
C VAL A 137 6.81 -3.64 -17.20
N THR A 138 6.20 -3.91 -16.03
CA THR A 138 5.50 -2.88 -15.26
C THR A 138 6.50 -2.10 -14.40
N ALA A 139 6.50 -0.78 -14.55
CA ALA A 139 7.16 0.15 -13.64
C ALA A 139 6.11 0.80 -12.73
N LYS A 140 6.22 0.54 -11.42
CA LYS A 140 5.38 1.11 -10.37
C LYS A 140 5.95 2.47 -9.97
N ILE A 141 5.24 3.55 -10.26
CA ILE A 141 5.64 4.92 -9.93
C ILE A 141 4.86 5.37 -8.70
N HIS A 142 5.55 5.61 -7.59
CA HIS A 142 4.97 6.11 -6.36
C HIS A 142 5.02 7.62 -6.32
N VAL A 143 3.87 8.27 -6.12
CA VAL A 143 3.74 9.73 -6.05
C VAL A 143 2.93 10.17 -4.83
N ALA A 144 3.11 11.41 -4.42
CA ALA A 144 2.33 12.03 -3.36
C ALA A 144 0.82 12.08 -3.68
N PRO A 145 -0.08 12.06 -2.68
CA PRO A 145 -1.51 12.25 -2.89
C PRO A 145 -1.81 13.54 -3.66
N GLY A 146 -2.65 13.46 -4.69
CA GLY A 146 -3.02 14.60 -5.54
C GLY A 146 -2.02 14.92 -6.66
N LYS A 147 -0.91 14.18 -6.78
CA LYS A 147 0.08 14.32 -7.87
C LYS A 147 -0.04 13.24 -8.96
N GLU A 148 -1.08 12.41 -8.91
CA GLU A 148 -1.34 11.30 -9.86
C GLU A 148 -1.47 11.74 -11.32
N GLN A 149 -1.84 13.00 -11.57
CA GLN A 149 -2.03 13.55 -12.91
C GLN A 149 -0.93 14.56 -13.29
N ASP A 150 0.10 14.71 -12.46
CA ASP A 150 1.22 15.64 -12.71
C ASP A 150 2.11 15.10 -13.83
N ARG A 151 1.79 15.50 -15.08
CA ARG A 151 2.46 15.02 -16.29
C ARG A 151 3.96 15.24 -16.26
N ALA A 152 4.43 16.35 -15.70
CA ALA A 152 5.85 16.68 -15.66
C ALA A 152 6.62 15.71 -14.75
N LEU A 153 6.02 15.36 -13.62
CA LEU A 153 6.59 14.42 -12.66
C LEU A 153 6.54 12.98 -13.20
N ILE A 154 5.44 12.58 -13.82
CA ILE A 154 5.29 11.24 -14.43
C ILE A 154 6.27 11.05 -15.59
N GLU A 155 6.50 12.06 -16.43
CA GLU A 155 7.49 12.00 -17.53
C GLU A 155 8.93 11.87 -17.00
N LYS A 156 9.25 12.53 -15.87
CA LYS A 156 10.56 12.33 -15.20
C LYS A 156 10.69 10.91 -14.67
N ALA A 157 9.66 10.39 -14.00
CA ALA A 157 9.64 9.03 -13.48
C ALA A 157 9.75 7.99 -14.60
N LYS A 158 9.07 8.22 -15.72
CA LYS A 158 9.16 7.39 -16.92
C LYS A 158 10.58 7.31 -17.46
N LYS A 159 11.30 8.44 -17.57
CA LYS A 159 12.70 8.45 -18.02
C LYS A 159 13.61 7.63 -17.10
N VAL A 160 13.39 7.73 -15.79
CA VAL A 160 14.13 6.92 -14.81
C VAL A 160 13.81 5.43 -15.00
N ALA A 161 12.53 5.07 -15.16
CA ALA A 161 12.12 3.69 -15.43
C ALA A 161 12.73 3.15 -16.74
N GLU A 162 12.72 3.94 -17.81
CA GLU A 162 13.33 3.56 -19.10
C GLU A 162 14.84 3.36 -18.98
N GLN A 163 15.52 4.15 -18.16
CA GLN A 163 16.95 3.98 -17.91
C GLN A 163 17.22 2.68 -17.16
N VAL A 164 16.46 2.38 -16.10
CA VAL A 164 16.57 1.11 -15.35
C VAL A 164 16.34 -0.11 -16.26
N VAL A 165 15.35 -0.04 -17.16
CA VAL A 165 15.09 -1.13 -18.13
C VAL A 165 16.23 -1.29 -19.14
N LYS A 166 16.82 -0.19 -19.62
CA LYS A 166 17.96 -0.23 -20.55
C LYS A 166 19.22 -0.80 -19.91
N ASP A 167 19.44 -0.50 -18.64
CA ASP A 167 20.62 -0.94 -17.90
C ASP A 167 20.51 -2.44 -17.52
N SER A 168 19.29 -2.99 -17.50
CA SER A 168 19.05 -4.41 -17.25
C SER A 168 19.10 -5.26 -18.54
N LYS A 169 20.08 -6.16 -18.62
CA LYS A 169 20.19 -7.13 -19.73
C LYS A 169 19.01 -8.10 -19.82
N GLU A 170 18.38 -8.39 -18.68
CA GLU A 170 17.26 -9.35 -18.57
C GLU A 170 15.95 -8.77 -19.12
N LEU A 171 15.81 -7.44 -19.11
CA LEU A 171 14.62 -6.73 -19.58
C LEU A 171 14.76 -6.23 -21.02
N ALA A 172 15.85 -6.59 -21.71
CA ALA A 172 16.10 -6.19 -23.08
C ALA A 172 15.00 -6.71 -24.03
N GLY A 173 14.36 -5.80 -24.76
CA GLY A 173 13.27 -6.12 -25.70
C GLY A 173 11.88 -6.19 -25.08
N TYR A 174 11.74 -5.92 -23.77
CA TYR A 174 10.43 -5.75 -23.14
C TYR A 174 9.88 -4.34 -23.32
N THR A 175 8.56 -4.22 -23.40
CA THR A 175 7.85 -2.95 -23.48
C THR A 175 7.50 -2.43 -22.09
N LEU A 176 7.79 -1.16 -21.81
CA LEU A 176 7.52 -0.55 -20.51
C LEU A 176 6.04 -0.16 -20.35
N VAL A 177 5.42 -0.60 -19.26
CA VAL A 177 4.06 -0.22 -18.85
C VAL A 177 4.15 0.53 -17.53
N LEU A 178 3.59 1.73 -17.46
CA LEU A 178 3.66 2.57 -16.27
C LEU A 178 2.41 2.37 -15.41
N LYS A 179 2.59 2.16 -14.11
CA LYS A 179 1.50 2.08 -13.12
C LYS A 179 1.76 3.12 -12.03
N VAL A 180 0.96 4.17 -12.01
CA VAL A 180 1.07 5.23 -11.00
C VAL A 180 0.31 4.79 -9.75
N MET A 181 0.97 4.87 -8.59
CA MET A 181 0.44 4.50 -7.29
C MET A 181 0.62 5.66 -6.31
N VAL A 182 -0.34 5.80 -5.41
CA VAL A 182 -0.30 6.86 -4.39
C VAL A 182 0.39 6.34 -3.15
N ASP A 183 1.41 7.07 -2.70
CA ASP A 183 2.08 6.81 -1.45
C ASP A 183 1.92 8.03 -0.53
N ARG A 184 1.22 7.83 0.59
CA ARG A 184 0.93 8.88 1.57
C ARG A 184 2.16 9.30 2.39
N SER A 185 3.25 8.53 2.34
CA SER A 185 4.50 8.88 3.01
C SER A 185 5.32 9.92 2.23
N ILE A 186 5.07 10.03 0.92
CA ILE A 186 5.73 10.98 0.02
C ILE A 186 5.07 12.34 0.15
N VAL A 187 5.87 13.35 0.49
CA VAL A 187 5.43 14.75 0.52
C VAL A 187 5.73 15.45 -0.80
N GLU A 188 6.92 15.20 -1.36
CA GLU A 188 7.35 15.76 -2.64
C GLU A 188 8.19 14.76 -3.43
N GLY A 189 8.23 14.87 -4.77
CA GLY A 189 9.02 13.98 -5.63
C GLY A 189 8.32 12.67 -5.99
N PHE A 190 9.10 11.66 -6.35
CA PHE A 190 8.60 10.36 -6.81
C PHE A 190 9.58 9.22 -6.52
N ALA A 191 9.06 8.01 -6.44
CA ALA A 191 9.89 6.80 -6.46
C ALA A 191 9.43 5.87 -7.59
N VAL A 192 10.35 5.07 -8.12
CA VAL A 192 10.09 4.13 -9.20
C VAL A 192 10.56 2.76 -8.79
N ASP A 193 9.70 1.76 -8.87
CA ASP A 193 10.03 0.34 -8.75
C ASP A 193 9.88 -0.34 -10.11
N VAL A 194 10.97 -0.89 -10.63
CA VAL A 194 10.98 -1.72 -11.84
C VAL A 194 11.46 -3.11 -11.46
N GLN A 195 10.52 -4.08 -11.35
CA GLN A 195 10.83 -5.49 -11.08
C GLN A 195 11.78 -5.69 -9.87
N GLY A 196 11.55 -4.95 -8.78
CA GLY A 196 12.36 -5.05 -7.55
C GLY A 196 13.56 -4.10 -7.51
N THR A 197 13.85 -3.37 -8.60
CA THR A 197 14.82 -2.28 -8.60
C THR A 197 14.13 -0.98 -8.21
N TYR A 198 14.36 -0.54 -6.97
CA TYR A 198 13.74 0.65 -6.41
C TYR A 198 14.66 1.88 -6.49
N VAL A 199 14.20 2.93 -7.18
CA VAL A 199 14.88 4.23 -7.29
C VAL A 199 14.05 5.27 -6.56
N ASN A 200 14.62 5.83 -5.48
CA ASN A 200 13.94 6.81 -4.64
C ASN A 200 14.41 8.24 -4.93
N ASN A 201 13.52 9.06 -5.50
CA ASN A 201 13.70 10.51 -5.64
C ASN A 201 12.60 11.27 -4.86
N ALA A 202 11.99 10.62 -3.87
CA ALA A 202 10.92 11.17 -3.06
C ALA A 202 11.48 11.76 -1.76
N VAL A 203 10.89 12.87 -1.35
CA VAL A 203 11.12 13.52 -0.07
C VAL A 203 9.98 13.13 0.86
N GLY A 204 10.32 12.40 1.91
CA GLY A 204 9.39 12.09 2.99
C GLY A 204 9.16 13.28 3.91
N ARG A 205 8.16 13.19 4.79
CA ARG A 205 7.95 14.19 5.84
C ARG A 205 9.18 14.24 6.73
N GLN A 206 9.95 15.32 6.66
CA GLN A 206 11.03 15.54 7.62
C GLN A 206 10.40 15.59 9.02
N LYS A 207 10.73 14.61 9.87
CA LYS A 207 10.54 14.78 11.30
C LYS A 207 11.41 15.97 11.66
N GLU A 208 10.83 16.98 12.29
CA GLU A 208 11.61 17.95 13.04
C GLU A 208 12.43 17.14 14.04
N THR A 209 13.68 16.87 13.70
CA THR A 209 14.70 16.51 14.67
C THR A 209 14.86 17.74 15.52
N GLN A 210 14.02 17.87 16.55
CA GLN A 210 14.36 18.67 17.71
C GLN A 210 15.75 18.19 18.11
N ALA A 211 16.73 19.08 17.99
CA ALA A 211 18.11 18.83 18.36
C ALA A 211 18.15 18.57 19.88
N SER A 212 17.84 17.34 20.26
CA SER A 212 17.91 16.84 21.64
C SER A 212 19.35 16.64 22.11
N GLY A 213 20.35 16.97 21.27
CA GLY A 213 21.76 16.66 21.50
C GLY A 213 22.59 17.77 22.15
N GLU A 214 22.03 18.97 22.37
CA GLU A 214 22.83 20.14 22.77
C GLU A 214 22.57 20.64 24.19
N ALA A 215 21.56 20.12 24.89
CA ALA A 215 21.28 20.49 26.26
C ALA A 215 21.83 19.42 27.23
N ASP A 216 22.94 19.74 27.88
CA ASP A 216 23.43 18.97 29.02
C ASP A 216 22.60 19.29 30.27
N TYR A 217 21.58 18.47 30.53
CA TYR A 217 20.72 18.57 31.70
C TYR A 217 21.40 18.18 33.02
N THR A 218 22.66 17.71 32.97
CA THR A 218 23.42 17.29 34.16
C THR A 218 24.25 18.42 34.75
N THR A 219 24.46 19.52 34.00
CA THR A 219 25.28 20.65 34.44
C THR A 219 24.41 21.83 34.89
N ILE A 220 24.63 22.31 36.12
CA ILE A 220 24.01 23.53 36.64
C ILE A 220 24.78 24.74 36.07
N PRO A 221 24.11 25.71 35.42
CA PRO A 221 24.79 26.89 34.90
C PRO A 221 25.38 27.73 36.06
N PRO A 222 26.57 28.33 35.87
CA PRO A 222 27.23 29.08 36.93
C PRO A 222 26.39 30.32 37.34
N PRO A 223 26.29 30.61 38.64
CA PRO A 223 25.56 31.79 39.12
C PRO A 223 26.26 33.07 38.69
N ARG A 224 25.48 34.12 38.41
CA ARG A 224 26.01 35.46 38.11
C ARG A 224 26.24 36.20 39.43
N LEU A 225 27.48 36.27 39.88
CA LEU A 225 27.84 37.01 41.10
C LEU A 225 28.14 38.48 40.79
N THR A 226 27.50 39.39 41.50
CA THR A 226 27.83 40.82 41.50
C THR A 226 28.72 41.15 42.70
N LYS A 227 29.55 42.19 42.56
CA LYS A 227 30.43 42.62 43.66
C LYS A 227 29.59 43.11 44.84
N THR A 228 29.80 42.54 46.02
CA THR A 228 29.13 42.96 47.25
C THR A 228 29.61 44.36 47.63
N THR A 229 28.68 45.29 47.79
CA THR A 229 28.93 46.65 48.28
C THR A 229 28.36 46.77 49.68
N TRP A 230 29.23 47.04 50.66
CA TRP A 230 28.84 47.25 52.05
C TRP A 230 28.52 48.73 52.27
N GLU A 231 27.42 49.02 52.97
CA GLU A 231 27.08 50.37 53.40
C GLU A 231 27.93 50.76 54.61
N ASP A 232 28.35 52.03 54.71
CA ASP A 232 29.17 52.52 55.82
C ASP A 232 28.32 52.75 57.08
N ASN A 233 28.11 51.67 57.85
CA ASN A 233 27.38 51.66 59.13
C ASN A 233 28.27 51.19 60.30
N ILE A 234 27.81 51.40 61.54
CA ILE A 234 28.54 51.03 62.78
C ILE A 234 28.88 49.53 62.84
N GLU A 235 27.98 48.68 62.34
CA GLU A 235 28.17 47.22 62.31
C GLU A 235 29.29 46.82 61.34
N THR A 236 29.36 47.46 60.17
CA THR A 236 30.43 47.30 59.17
C THR A 236 31.77 47.82 59.66
N GLU A 237 31.82 48.87 60.49
CA GLU A 237 33.06 49.33 61.12
C GLU A 237 33.61 48.31 62.13
N MET A 238 32.72 47.71 62.94
CA MET A 238 33.07 46.67 63.91
C MET A 238 33.53 45.37 63.23
N LEU A 239 32.85 44.98 62.15
CA LEU A 239 33.12 43.73 61.42
C LEU A 239 34.20 43.87 60.36
N ARG A 240 34.67 45.09 60.05
CA ARG A 240 35.63 45.39 58.98
C ARG A 240 36.87 44.50 58.99
N LYS A 241 37.35 44.13 60.18
CA LYS A 241 38.52 43.25 60.35
C LYS A 241 38.25 41.78 59.99
N TYR A 242 36.99 41.37 59.94
CA TYR A 242 36.54 40.00 59.68
C TYR A 242 35.87 39.85 58.31
N LEU A 243 35.39 40.93 57.68
CA LEU A 243 34.69 40.86 56.39
C LEU A 243 35.50 40.15 55.30
N ASP A 244 36.81 40.39 55.21
CA ASP A 244 37.68 39.70 54.24
C ASP A 244 37.78 38.19 54.54
N SER A 245 37.81 37.80 55.82
CA SER A 245 37.84 36.39 56.20
C SER A 245 36.50 35.69 55.96
N LEU A 246 35.38 36.37 56.22
CA LEU A 246 34.04 35.84 55.98
C LEU A 246 33.77 35.69 54.49
N ALA A 247 34.20 36.65 53.67
CA ALA A 247 34.08 36.55 52.21
C ALA A 247 34.89 35.37 51.63
N LEU A 248 36.01 34.99 52.27
CA LEU A 248 36.77 33.79 51.89
C LEU A 248 35.99 32.51 52.25
N TYR A 249 35.37 32.45 53.43
CA TYR A 249 34.52 31.32 53.82
C TYR A 249 33.28 31.20 52.91
N ASP A 250 32.60 32.30 52.60
CA ASP A 250 31.47 32.32 51.67
C ASP A 250 31.86 31.80 50.27
N ALA A 251 33.06 32.15 49.79
CA ALA A 251 33.58 31.69 48.50
C ALA A 251 33.97 30.20 48.50
N GLU A 252 34.33 29.65 49.67
CA GLU A 252 34.65 28.24 49.85
C GLU A 252 33.38 27.39 49.95
N GLU A 253 32.37 27.85 50.71
CA GLU A 253 31.06 27.22 50.80
C GLU A 253 30.32 27.21 49.46
N LEU A 254 30.43 28.28 48.66
CA LEU A 254 29.82 28.32 47.32
C LEU A 254 30.36 27.23 46.38
N LYS A 255 31.61 26.80 46.57
CA LYS A 255 32.26 25.78 45.72
C LYS A 255 32.04 24.37 46.24
N ASN A 256 32.12 24.19 47.54
CA ASN A 256 32.16 22.87 48.18
C ASN A 256 30.79 22.44 48.74
N GLY A 257 29.85 23.38 48.88
CA GLY A 257 28.64 23.19 49.69
C GLY A 257 28.96 23.23 51.18
N VAL A 258 27.91 23.24 52.01
CA VAL A 258 27.98 23.04 53.46
C VAL A 258 27.67 21.59 53.79
#